data_AF-A0A933GM36-F1
#
_entry.id   AF-A0A933GM36-F1
#
_cell.length_a   1.000
_cell.length_b   1.000
_cell.length_c   1.000
_cell.angle_alpha   90.00
_cell.angle_beta   90.00
_cell.angle_gamma   90.00
#
_symmetry.space_group_name_H-M   'P 1'
#
loop_
_entity.id
_entity.type
_entity.pdbx_description
1 polymer ?
#
loop_
_entity_poly.entity_id
_entity_poly.type
_entity_poly.pdbx_seq_one_letter_code
_entity_poly.pdbx_strand_id
1 'polypeptide(L)'
;MDTMVFIYHPEDHPTYAPLTEVIFESWEAGSSFGATSIIALLEILVKPKREGNWEAVRDYKEMLTTYPNLQLVELDLDLADRSSDLRAKYMFIEYVVNGAQLG
;
A
#
# COMPACT_ATOMS: atom_id res chain seq x y z
N MET A 1 -7.19 -0.12 1.30
CA MET A 1 -6.33 -1.10 2.00
C MET A 1 -5.01 -0.44 2.31
N ASP A 2 -4.52 -0.65 3.53
CA ASP A 2 -3.27 -0.08 3.99
C ASP A 2 -2.08 -0.95 3.54
N THR A 3 -0.90 -0.34 3.44
CA THR A 3 0.38 -0.94 3.07
C THR A 3 0.67 -2.19 3.90
N MET A 4 0.32 -2.19 5.19
CA MET A 4 0.53 -3.31 6.13
C MET A 4 -0.07 -4.64 5.65
N VAL A 5 -1.25 -4.63 5.02
CA VAL A 5 -1.91 -5.86 4.53
C VAL A 5 -1.09 -6.53 3.43
N PHE A 6 -0.42 -5.71 2.60
CA PHE A 6 0.43 -6.17 1.50
C PHE A 6 1.84 -6.55 1.95
N ILE A 7 2.24 -6.21 3.18
CA ILE A 7 3.51 -6.64 3.77
C ILE A 7 3.33 -7.96 4.53
N TYR A 8 2.31 -8.03 5.38
CA TYR A 8 2.15 -9.18 6.29
C TYR A 8 1.72 -10.47 5.62
N HIS A 9 0.94 -10.38 4.53
CA HIS A 9 0.52 -11.57 3.80
C HIS A 9 1.70 -12.25 3.08
N PRO A 10 2.52 -11.55 2.27
CA PRO A 10 3.65 -12.18 1.60
C PRO A 10 4.82 -12.55 2.52
N GLU A 11 4.99 -11.84 3.65
CA GLU A 11 6.04 -12.15 4.64
C GLU A 11 5.66 -13.26 5.64
N ASP A 12 4.47 -13.87 5.48
CA ASP A 12 3.93 -14.94 6.34
C ASP A 12 3.98 -14.57 7.84
N HIS A 13 3.54 -13.35 8.15
CA HIS A 13 3.59 -12.84 9.52
C HIS A 13 2.67 -13.68 10.43
N PRO A 14 3.18 -14.32 11.49
CA PRO A 14 2.49 -15.41 12.21
C PRO A 14 1.14 -15.01 12.82
N THR A 15 0.95 -13.73 13.12
CA THR A 15 -0.30 -13.19 13.68
C THR A 15 -1.27 -12.66 12.63
N TYR A 16 -0.76 -12.16 11.51
CA TYR A 16 -1.57 -11.36 10.58
C TYR A 16 -1.79 -12.06 9.24
N ALA A 17 -0.91 -12.98 8.84
CA ALA A 17 -1.05 -13.76 7.61
C ALA A 17 -2.42 -14.47 7.52
N PRO A 18 -2.91 -15.19 8.57
CA PRO A 18 -4.23 -15.84 8.51
C PRO A 18 -5.39 -14.85 8.37
N LEU A 19 -5.25 -13.64 8.93
CA LEU A 19 -6.29 -12.62 8.82
C LEU A 19 -6.30 -11.99 7.43
N THR A 20 -5.11 -11.73 6.88
CA THR A 20 -4.99 -11.18 5.53
C THR A 20 -5.38 -12.19 4.47
N GLU A 21 -5.13 -13.49 4.68
CA GLU A 21 -5.50 -14.56 3.76
C GLU A 21 -6.99 -14.55 3.43
N VAL A 22 -7.86 -14.40 4.43
CA VAL A 22 -9.32 -14.26 4.22
C VAL A 22 -9.67 -13.10 3.28
N ILE A 23 -8.92 -11.98 3.36
CA ILE A 23 -9.13 -10.81 2.51
C ILE A 23 -8.73 -11.16 1.07
N PHE A 24 -7.54 -11.72 0.87
CA PHE A 24 -7.02 -12.10 -0.45
C PHE A 24 -7.90 -13.17 -1.11
N GLU A 25 -8.30 -14.22 -0.37
CA GLU A 25 -9.24 -15.24 -0.85
C GLU A 25 -10.59 -14.64 -1.26
N SER A 26 -11.10 -13.66 -0.50
CA SER A 26 -12.37 -13.01 -0.84
C SER A 26 -12.30 -12.23 -2.15
N TRP A 27 -11.14 -11.61 -2.43
CA TRP A 27 -10.86 -10.94 -3.70
C TRP A 27 -10.71 -11.95 -4.83
N GLU A 28 -9.98 -13.04 -4.65
CA GLU A 28 -9.87 -14.10 -5.66
C GLU A 28 -11.23 -14.72 -6.01
N ALA A 29 -12.06 -14.97 -5.00
CA ALA A 29 -13.41 -15.50 -5.18
C ALA A 29 -14.41 -14.49 -5.77
N GLY A 30 -14.03 -13.21 -5.90
CA GLY A 30 -14.92 -12.14 -6.37
C GLY A 30 -16.08 -11.84 -5.41
N SER A 31 -15.96 -12.26 -4.15
CA SER A 31 -16.97 -12.01 -3.11
C SER A 31 -16.79 -10.64 -2.44
N SER A 32 -15.62 -10.02 -2.62
CA SER A 32 -15.38 -8.63 -2.24
C SER A 32 -14.46 -7.93 -3.26
N PHE A 33 -14.42 -6.60 -3.19
CA PHE A 33 -13.53 -5.76 -3.99
C PHE A 33 -12.62 -4.96 -3.07
N GLY A 34 -11.33 -4.99 -3.37
CA GLY A 34 -10.30 -4.19 -2.70
C GLY A 34 -10.03 -2.90 -3.46
N ALA A 35 -9.66 -1.85 -2.73
CA ALA A 35 -9.03 -0.67 -3.32
C ALA A 35 -7.83 -0.29 -2.46
N THR A 36 -6.72 0.06 -3.11
CA THR A 36 -5.51 0.62 -2.48
C THR A 36 -5.07 1.86 -3.24
N SER A 37 -4.18 2.68 -2.68
CA SER A 37 -3.74 3.92 -3.30
C SER A 37 -2.32 3.82 -3.85
N ILE A 38 -2.00 4.69 -4.80
CA ILE A 38 -0.62 4.88 -5.27
C ILE A 38 0.35 5.28 -4.13
N ILE A 39 -0.17 5.85 -3.04
CA ILE A 39 0.60 6.16 -1.83
C ILE A 39 1.06 4.88 -1.13
N ALA A 40 0.17 3.88 -0.99
CA ALA A 40 0.55 2.59 -0.41
C ALA A 40 1.61 1.86 -1.26
N LEU A 41 1.49 1.95 -2.60
CA LEU A 41 2.52 1.44 -3.51
C LEU A 41 3.85 2.20 -3.35
N LEU A 42 3.80 3.52 -3.13
CA LEU A 42 5.01 4.29 -2.87
C LEU A 42 5.69 3.82 -1.58
N GLU A 43 4.94 3.70 -0.50
CA GLU A 43 5.43 3.27 0.82
C GLU A 43 6.08 1.89 0.78
N ILE A 44 5.40 0.89 0.19
CA ILE A 44 5.88 -0.50 0.16
C ILE A 44 7.19 -0.64 -0.63
N LEU A 45 7.39 0.19 -1.66
CA LEU A 45 8.57 0.12 -2.53
C LEU A 45 9.80 0.81 -1.93
N VAL A 46 9.68 1.64 -0.89
CA VAL A 46 10.81 2.38 -0.31
C VAL A 46 11.88 1.44 0.23
N LYS A 47 11.50 0.50 1.10
CA LYS A 47 12.43 -0.44 1.75
C LYS A 47 13.17 -1.34 0.75
N PRO A 48 12.50 -2.10 -0.14
CA PRO A 48 13.20 -3.00 -1.06
C PRO A 48 14.08 -2.24 -2.07
N LYS A 49 13.71 -1.02 -2.48
CA LYS A 49 14.60 -0.16 -3.29
C LYS A 49 15.85 0.27 -2.53
N ARG A 50 15.73 0.65 -1.25
CA ARG A 50 16.87 1.02 -0.40
C ARG A 50 17.83 -0.16 -0.20
N GLU A 51 17.30 -1.36 -0.10
CA GLU A 51 18.07 -2.60 0.08
C GLU A 51 18.60 -3.18 -1.24
N GLY A 52 18.22 -2.61 -2.40
CA GLY A 52 18.58 -3.14 -3.72
C GLY A 52 17.88 -4.46 -4.08
N ASN A 53 16.82 -4.82 -3.36
CA ASN A 53 16.03 -6.02 -3.59
C ASN A 53 15.00 -5.78 -4.72
N TRP A 54 15.47 -5.84 -5.97
CA TRP A 54 14.63 -5.59 -7.14
C TRP A 54 13.59 -6.68 -7.43
N GLU A 55 13.81 -7.89 -6.92
CA GLU A 55 12.83 -8.97 -6.98
C GLU A 55 11.59 -8.60 -6.18
N ALA A 56 11.75 -8.23 -4.90
CA ALA A 56 10.64 -7.74 -4.09
C ALA A 56 9.95 -6.51 -4.70
N VAL A 57 10.72 -5.59 -5.31
CA VAL A 57 10.13 -4.43 -6.03
C VAL A 57 9.20 -4.87 -7.17
N ARG A 58 9.60 -5.88 -7.95
CA ARG A 58 8.77 -6.41 -9.04
C ARG A 58 7.53 -7.07 -8.46
N ASP A 59 7.70 -7.95 -7.48
CA ASP A 59 6.60 -8.76 -6.95
C ASP A 59 5.53 -7.88 -6.28
N TYR A 60 5.93 -6.84 -5.54
CA TYR A 60 4.98 -5.86 -4.99
C TYR A 60 4.24 -5.08 -6.07
N LYS A 61 4.92 -4.69 -7.16
CA LYS A 61 4.24 -4.01 -8.28
C LYS A 61 3.24 -4.92 -8.95
N GLU A 62 3.62 -6.16 -9.25
CA GLU A 62 2.74 -7.13 -9.90
C GLU A 62 1.52 -7.41 -9.03
N MET A 63 1.71 -7.67 -7.74
CA MET A 63 0.61 -7.86 -6.79
C MET A 63 -0.33 -6.66 -6.78
N LEU A 64 0.14 -5.43 -6.55
CA LEU A 64 -0.77 -4.29 -6.41
C LEU A 64 -1.45 -3.84 -7.72
N THR A 65 -0.93 -4.24 -8.88
CA THR A 65 -1.47 -3.80 -10.19
C THR A 65 -2.26 -4.86 -10.93
N THR A 66 -2.07 -6.15 -10.60
CA THR A 66 -2.69 -7.25 -11.34
C THR A 66 -3.61 -8.14 -10.50
N TYR A 67 -3.63 -7.98 -9.18
CA TYR A 67 -4.43 -8.86 -8.33
C TYR A 67 -5.94 -8.75 -8.64
N PRO A 68 -6.65 -9.88 -8.78
CA PRO A 68 -8.07 -9.87 -9.14
C PRO A 68 -8.88 -9.09 -8.11
N ASN A 69 -9.85 -8.31 -8.60
CA ASN A 69 -10.77 -7.52 -7.78
C ASN A 69 -10.09 -6.54 -6.82
N LEU A 70 -8.83 -6.19 -7.05
CA LEU A 70 -8.10 -5.12 -6.37
C LEU A 70 -7.86 -3.95 -7.34
N GLN A 71 -8.34 -2.77 -6.96
CA GLN A 71 -8.09 -1.55 -7.72
C GLN A 71 -6.94 -0.74 -7.10
N LEU A 72 -5.95 -0.37 -7.92
CA LEU A 72 -4.99 0.66 -7.58
C LEU A 72 -5.56 2.03 -7.98
N VAL A 73 -5.81 2.88 -6.99
CA VAL A 73 -6.38 4.21 -7.16
C VAL A 73 -5.25 5.23 -7.30
N GLU A 74 -5.22 5.91 -8.44
CA GLU A 74 -4.35 7.06 -8.67
C GLU A 74 -4.81 8.27 -7.84
N LEU A 75 -3.87 9.12 -7.47
CA LEU A 75 -4.14 10.33 -6.68
C LEU A 75 -3.96 11.56 -7.58
N ASP A 76 -5.05 12.29 -7.82
CA ASP A 76 -5.00 13.62 -8.42
C ASP A 76 -4.97 14.74 -7.35
N LEU A 77 -4.84 15.99 -7.79
CA LEU A 77 -4.74 17.14 -6.87
C LEU A 77 -6.01 17.34 -6.02
N ASP A 78 -7.20 17.16 -6.57
CA ASP A 78 -8.45 17.35 -5.84
C ASP A 78 -8.65 16.23 -4.79
N LEU A 79 -8.35 14.99 -5.18
CA LEU A 79 -8.40 13.85 -4.27
C LEU A 79 -7.31 13.96 -3.18
N ALA A 80 -6.12 14.47 -3.52
CA ALA A 80 -5.06 14.73 -2.56
C ALA A 80 -5.48 15.80 -1.53
N ASP A 81 -6.07 16.91 -1.99
CA ASP A 81 -6.54 18.00 -1.13
C ASP A 81 -7.63 17.50 -0.15
N ARG A 82 -8.66 16.81 -0.65
CA ARG A 82 -9.72 16.23 0.18
C ARG A 82 -9.20 15.14 1.13
N SER A 83 -8.26 14.32 0.68
CA SER A 83 -7.62 13.32 1.54
C SER A 83 -6.78 14.00 2.63
N SER A 84 -6.20 15.17 2.34
CA SER A 84 -5.47 15.97 3.32
C SER A 84 -6.38 16.52 4.41
N ASP A 85 -7.62 16.91 4.09
CA ASP A 85 -8.62 17.31 5.09
C ASP A 85 -8.96 16.15 6.04
N LEU A 86 -9.17 14.95 5.50
CA LEU A 86 -9.39 13.75 6.30
C LEU A 86 -8.15 13.44 7.16
N ARG A 87 -6.94 13.56 6.61
CA ARG A 87 -5.69 13.39 7.37
C ARG A 87 -5.53 14.45 8.47
N ALA A 88 -5.87 15.70 8.21
CA ALA A 88 -5.80 16.79 9.20
C ALA A 88 -6.81 16.56 10.33
N LYS A 89 -8.00 16.07 10.00
CA LYS A 89 -9.09 15.81 10.94
C LYS A 89 -8.86 14.57 11.81
N TYR A 90 -8.25 13.52 11.26
CA TYR A 90 -8.11 12.22 11.94
C TYR A 90 -6.65 11.84 12.27
N MET A 91 -5.68 12.66 11.88
CA MET A 91 -4.24 12.60 12.20
C MET A 91 -3.66 11.17 12.22
N PHE A 92 -3.48 10.59 11.03
CA PHE A 92 -2.60 9.44 10.87
C PHE A 92 -1.39 9.80 10.01
N ILE A 93 -0.24 9.71 10.69
CA ILE A 93 1.17 9.72 10.27
C ILE A 93 1.83 11.08 9.99
N GLU A 94 2.81 11.31 10.86
CA GLU A 94 3.79 12.38 11.05
C GLU A 94 4.73 12.58 9.85
N TYR A 95 5.27 13.79 9.74
CA TYR A 95 6.17 14.27 8.69
C TYR A 95 7.31 13.30 8.36
N VAL A 96 7.45 12.95 7.07
CA VAL A 96 8.77 12.71 6.46
C VAL A 96 8.90 13.62 5.24
N VAL A 97 8.92 14.93 5.50
CA VAL A 97 9.55 15.91 4.61
C VAL A 97 10.68 16.54 5.38
N ASN A 98 11.75 15.78 5.59
CA ASN A 98 13.06 16.32 5.95
C ASN A 98 14.12 15.41 5.31
N GLY A 99 14.65 15.88 4.19
CA GLY A 99 15.64 15.15 3.39
C GLY A 99 16.02 15.82 2.07
N ALA A 100 15.32 16.89 1.67
CA ALA A 100 15.69 17.70 0.52
C ALA A 100 15.67 19.19 0.89
N GLN A 101 16.51 19.59 1.85
CA GLN A 101 17.02 20.95 1.87
C GLN A 101 18.46 20.88 1.35
N LEU A 102 18.60 21.10 0.04
CA LEU A 102 19.88 21.44 -0.58
C LEU A 102 20.26 22.83 -0.08
N GLY A 103 21.42 22.90 0.56
CA GLY A 103 22.14 24.09 0.99
C GLY A 103 23.55 23.70 1.39
#